data_AF-A0A2E4WB33-F1
#
_entry.id   AF-A0A2E4WB33-F1
#
_cell.length_a   1.000
_cell.length_b   1.000
_cell.length_c   1.000
_cell.angle_alpha   90.00
_cell.angle_beta   90.00
_cell.angle_gamma   90.00
#
_symmetry.space_group_name_H-M   'P 1'
#
loop_
_entity.id
_entity.type
_entity.pdbx_description
1 polymer ?
#
loop_
_entity_poly.entity_id
_entity_poly.type
_entity_poly.pdbx_seq_one_letter_code
_entity_poly.pdbx_strand_id
1 'polypeptide(L)'
;MAAIVTHKFRIHNAEQFYESVGEAAASTYYLFIGRPQAFDTTTGGGTDSSPPTPNDDMVSEYAQFREMMAAKKVTASDISFVVPRRTWATGTTYDIYRPDYSSSITSNSSATNLFNATYYIMTSEYKVYKCMGNDSNTASTVEPTATGNTEFSTGDGYYWKYMYTMTSTQTANFLSTDFMPVIDTLGTQVPGASQSTVSSNAVDGELRQIAVTTAGSGYTNGSFTSVPIRGDGASGVCTVVVSGGALSSATVTTPGTGYTFATVDVANISGIGGGSGGVLTPHVGPKGGHGYDALKELGAFYVMINVSLAGAEGSGDFVISQDFRRVGLIRNPYNYGTTTVSTGATLSGLRSVTFNSSPTPGTFVNDEVLTGGTSGAKGKVVNWDSSGRILKYIQTQWTGIDSVKNITAFAGTEVVTGTTSSATGTMSAVNNPEIAYHSGDVMYVENRVPITRASDQTENIKLIVEF
;
A
#
# COMPACT_ATOMS: atom_id res chain seq x y z
N MET A 1 -31.07 -11.00 -6.18
CA MET A 1 -30.87 -9.60 -5.75
C MET A 1 -29.54 -9.15 -6.34
N ALA A 2 -29.48 -7.96 -6.96
CA ALA A 2 -28.23 -7.41 -7.50
C ALA A 2 -27.73 -6.30 -6.57
N ALA A 3 -26.45 -6.34 -6.20
CA ALA A 3 -25.81 -5.37 -5.31
C ALA A 3 -24.33 -5.19 -5.70
N ILE A 4 -23.74 -4.05 -5.36
CA ILE A 4 -22.32 -3.74 -5.58
C ILE A 4 -21.75 -3.00 -4.38
N VAL A 5 -20.53 -3.35 -3.98
CA VAL A 5 -19.73 -2.53 -3.06
C VAL A 5 -19.04 -1.47 -3.91
N THR A 6 -19.49 -0.22 -3.75
CA THR A 6 -18.93 0.88 -4.53
C THR A 6 -17.48 1.16 -4.11
N HIS A 7 -16.71 1.69 -5.06
CA HIS A 7 -15.34 2.14 -4.82
C HIS A 7 -15.21 3.16 -3.67
N LYS A 8 -16.25 3.98 -3.44
CA LYS A 8 -16.28 4.93 -2.31
C LYS A 8 -16.24 4.25 -0.94
N PHE A 9 -16.83 3.06 -0.81
CA PHE A 9 -16.76 2.28 0.43
C PHE A 9 -15.33 1.78 0.70
N ARG A 10 -14.64 1.36 -0.36
CA ARG A 10 -13.24 0.94 -0.31
C ARG A 10 -12.31 2.09 0.09
N ILE A 11 -12.45 3.25 -0.56
CA ILE A 11 -11.70 4.46 -0.18
C ILE A 11 -11.98 4.81 1.28
N HIS A 12 -13.24 4.81 1.71
CA HIS A 12 -13.59 5.16 3.08
C HIS A 12 -12.87 4.26 4.10
N ASN A 13 -12.84 2.94 3.89
CA ASN A 13 -12.12 2.04 4.78
C ASN A 13 -10.60 2.27 4.75
N ALA A 14 -10.03 2.57 3.58
CA ALA A 14 -8.62 2.93 3.44
C ALA A 14 -8.29 4.24 4.17
N GLU A 15 -9.15 5.26 4.08
CA GLU A 15 -9.06 6.52 4.83
C GLU A 15 -9.10 6.25 6.34
N GLN A 16 -10.05 5.45 6.83
CA GLN A 16 -10.13 5.11 8.25
C GLN A 16 -8.88 4.39 8.75
N PHE A 17 -8.33 3.46 7.97
CA PHE A 17 -7.08 2.79 8.34
C PHE A 17 -5.90 3.76 8.38
N TYR A 18 -5.75 4.61 7.36
CA TYR A 18 -4.70 5.62 7.29
C TYR A 18 -4.78 6.61 8.47
N GLU A 19 -5.96 7.16 8.74
CA GLU A 19 -6.22 8.12 9.82
C GLU A 19 -5.94 7.50 11.19
N SER A 20 -6.21 6.21 11.38
CA SER A 20 -6.01 5.52 12.67
C SER A 20 -4.57 5.54 13.20
N VAL A 21 -3.58 5.78 12.34
CA VAL A 21 -2.15 5.87 12.73
C VAL A 21 -1.80 7.25 13.30
N GLY A 22 -2.48 8.31 12.86
CA GLY A 22 -2.10 9.70 13.12
C GLY A 22 -3.15 10.55 13.84
N GLU A 23 -4.35 10.02 14.09
CA GLU A 23 -5.43 10.73 14.77
C GLU A 23 -5.12 11.02 16.26
N ALA A 24 -5.89 11.93 16.87
CA ALA A 24 -5.67 12.35 18.26
C ALA A 24 -5.77 11.18 19.27
N ALA A 25 -6.61 10.19 18.97
CA ALA A 25 -6.73 8.94 19.72
C ALA A 25 -6.19 7.76 18.88
N ALA A 26 -4.97 7.91 18.35
CA ALA A 26 -4.40 6.95 17.41
C ALA A 26 -4.33 5.53 17.95
N SER A 27 -4.67 4.58 17.08
CA SER A 27 -4.25 3.20 17.22
C SER A 27 -2.73 3.12 17.03
N THR A 28 -2.08 2.39 17.90
CA THR A 28 -0.64 2.16 17.80
C THR A 28 -0.37 0.86 17.04
N TYR A 29 0.34 0.95 15.92
CA TYR A 29 0.72 -0.21 15.14
C TYR A 29 2.22 -0.46 15.27
N TYR A 30 2.62 -1.73 15.37
CA TYR A 30 4.01 -2.14 15.24
C TYR A 30 4.15 -3.17 14.13
N LEU A 31 5.17 -3.00 13.29
CA LEU A 31 5.66 -4.07 12.44
C LEU A 31 6.63 -4.91 13.25
N PHE A 32 6.38 -6.22 13.35
CA PHE A 32 7.26 -7.14 14.06
C PHE A 32 7.95 -8.12 13.12
N ILE A 33 9.15 -8.53 13.53
CA ILE A 33 9.86 -9.66 12.94
C ILE A 33 9.94 -10.80 13.95
N GLY A 34 9.99 -12.03 13.44
CA GLY A 34 10.08 -13.19 14.29
C GLY A 34 10.49 -14.45 13.54
N ARG A 35 10.32 -15.58 14.24
CA ARG A 35 10.68 -16.91 13.76
C ARG A 35 12.19 -16.99 13.41
N PRO A 36 13.08 -16.93 14.44
CA PRO A 36 14.52 -17.09 14.22
C PRO A 36 14.92 -18.51 13.87
N GLN A 37 14.08 -19.49 14.23
CA GLN A 37 14.29 -20.90 13.90
C GLN A 37 13.77 -21.27 12.50
N ALA A 38 14.48 -22.17 11.83
CA ALA A 38 14.09 -22.74 10.54
C ALA A 38 12.65 -23.26 10.50
N PHE A 39 12.02 -23.19 9.33
CA PHE A 39 10.81 -23.98 9.07
C PHE A 39 11.21 -25.43 8.83
N ASP A 40 10.58 -26.33 9.57
CA ASP A 40 10.75 -27.77 9.40
C ASP A 40 9.46 -28.52 9.78
N THR A 41 9.41 -29.81 9.44
CA THR A 41 8.25 -30.68 9.67
C THR A 41 7.89 -30.87 11.15
N THR A 42 8.83 -30.62 12.06
CA THR A 42 8.67 -30.75 13.52
C THR A 42 8.32 -29.43 14.21
N THR A 43 8.55 -28.28 13.56
CA THR A 43 8.38 -26.94 14.14
C THR A 43 7.30 -26.12 13.44
N GLY A 44 6.28 -26.75 12.86
CA GLY A 44 5.13 -26.05 12.26
C GLY A 44 4.97 -26.24 10.74
N GLY A 45 5.80 -27.08 10.13
CA GLY A 45 5.68 -27.48 8.73
C GLY A 45 6.46 -26.60 7.76
N GLY A 46 6.47 -27.03 6.48
CA GLY A 46 7.22 -26.38 5.41
C GLY A 46 8.74 -26.54 5.51
N THR A 47 9.44 -25.72 4.74
CA THR A 47 10.92 -25.60 4.74
C THR A 47 11.32 -24.15 4.54
N ASP A 48 12.57 -23.79 4.79
CA ASP A 48 13.08 -22.43 4.51
C ASP A 48 13.04 -22.08 3.01
N SER A 49 13.03 -23.07 2.12
CA SER A 49 12.84 -22.89 0.67
C SER A 49 11.37 -22.84 0.23
N SER A 50 10.46 -23.30 1.08
CA SER A 50 9.02 -23.29 0.86
C SER A 50 8.32 -23.06 2.20
N PRO A 51 8.31 -21.80 2.69
CA PRO A 51 7.69 -21.46 3.96
C PRO A 51 6.22 -21.87 3.97
N PRO A 52 5.69 -22.37 5.10
CA PRO A 52 4.29 -22.76 5.18
C PRO A 52 3.38 -21.53 5.06
N THR A 53 2.22 -21.69 4.44
CA THR A 53 1.17 -20.66 4.42
C THR A 53 0.78 -20.32 5.87
N PRO A 54 0.74 -19.03 6.24
CA PRO A 54 0.21 -18.62 7.54
C PRO A 54 -1.23 -19.09 7.74
N ASN A 55 -1.57 -19.55 8.95
CA ASN A 55 -2.93 -19.88 9.31
C ASN A 55 -3.56 -18.73 10.11
N ASP A 56 -4.85 -18.49 9.87
CA ASP A 56 -5.69 -17.61 10.67
C ASP A 56 -6.43 -18.43 11.73
N ASP A 57 -5.77 -18.62 12.87
CA ASP A 57 -6.32 -19.35 14.01
C ASP A 57 -5.64 -18.89 15.32
N MET A 58 -6.33 -19.12 16.45
CA MET A 58 -5.85 -18.68 17.77
C MET A 58 -4.53 -19.36 18.19
N VAL A 59 -4.28 -20.60 17.77
CA VAL A 59 -3.06 -21.34 18.12
C VAL A 59 -1.85 -20.73 17.42
N SER A 60 -2.02 -20.38 16.14
CA SER A 60 -1.03 -19.71 15.32
C SER A 60 -0.71 -18.31 15.86
N GLU A 61 -1.73 -17.55 16.27
CA GLU A 61 -1.54 -16.26 16.95
C GLU A 61 -0.68 -16.40 18.21
N TYR A 62 -0.98 -17.38 19.06
CA TYR A 62 -0.18 -17.63 20.26
C TYR A 62 1.27 -18.02 19.94
N ALA A 63 1.50 -18.75 18.85
CA ALA A 63 2.84 -19.09 18.40
C ALA A 63 3.61 -17.85 17.91
N GLN A 64 2.95 -16.91 17.23
CA GLN A 64 3.58 -15.69 16.72
C GLN A 64 4.19 -14.84 17.85
N PHE A 65 3.51 -14.68 18.99
CA PHE A 65 4.07 -13.99 20.16
C PHE A 65 5.30 -14.70 20.73
N ARG A 66 5.26 -16.04 20.83
CA ARG A 66 6.40 -16.84 21.35
C ARG A 66 7.64 -16.75 20.46
N GLU A 67 7.44 -16.45 19.19
CA GLU A 67 8.49 -16.39 18.17
C GLU A 67 8.87 -14.96 17.79
N MET A 68 8.22 -13.95 18.36
CA MET A 68 8.47 -12.55 18.10
C MET A 68 9.84 -12.16 18.63
N MET A 69 10.65 -11.53 17.78
CA MET A 69 11.99 -11.09 18.14
C MET A 69 11.99 -9.61 18.54
N ALA A 70 11.45 -8.77 17.67
CA ALA A 70 11.41 -7.34 17.87
C ALA A 70 10.26 -6.73 17.07
N ALA A 71 9.80 -5.55 17.48
CA ALA A 71 8.79 -4.79 16.79
C ALA A 71 9.19 -3.31 16.71
N LYS A 72 8.84 -2.65 15.60
CA LYS A 72 9.09 -1.22 15.37
C LYS A 72 7.76 -0.51 15.11
N LYS A 73 7.57 0.62 15.78
CA LYS A 73 6.33 1.40 15.69
C LYS A 73 6.16 1.96 14.28
N VAL A 74 4.97 1.82 13.73
CA VAL A 74 4.57 2.47 12.47
C VAL A 74 4.14 3.89 12.79
N THR A 75 4.71 4.86 12.08
CA THR A 75 4.39 6.28 12.23
C THR A 75 3.67 6.82 10.99
N ALA A 76 3.16 8.05 11.07
CA ALA A 76 2.49 8.70 9.94
C ALA A 76 3.41 8.90 8.71
N SER A 77 4.74 8.88 8.88
CA SER A 77 5.68 8.93 7.76
C SER A 77 5.93 7.57 7.10
N ASP A 78 5.51 6.49 7.75
CA ASP A 78 5.72 5.11 7.29
C ASP A 78 4.50 4.59 6.51
N ILE A 79 3.45 5.40 6.33
CA ILE A 79 2.20 4.99 5.68
C ILE A 79 1.81 5.96 4.57
N SER A 80 1.33 5.43 3.44
CA SER A 80 0.89 6.23 2.30
C SER A 80 -0.17 5.50 1.47
N PHE A 81 -1.09 6.25 0.87
CA PHE A 81 -1.98 5.72 -0.15
C PHE A 81 -1.19 5.38 -1.40
N VAL A 82 -1.48 4.22 -1.98
CA VAL A 82 -0.85 3.77 -3.22
C VAL A 82 -1.91 3.30 -4.22
N VAL A 83 -1.53 3.26 -5.49
CA VAL A 83 -2.31 2.66 -6.58
C VAL A 83 -1.40 1.75 -7.41
N PRO A 84 -1.98 0.80 -8.18
CA PRO A 84 -1.21 0.00 -9.11
C PRO A 84 -0.33 0.89 -10.01
N ARG A 85 0.96 0.58 -10.06
CA ARG A 85 1.93 1.33 -10.84
C ARG A 85 1.68 1.12 -12.32
N ARG A 86 1.58 2.22 -13.06
CA ARG A 86 1.49 2.22 -14.51
C ARG A 86 2.55 3.14 -15.06
N THR A 87 3.71 2.61 -15.42
CA THR A 87 4.78 3.42 -16.02
C THR A 87 4.51 3.60 -17.50
N TRP A 88 4.67 4.83 -17.98
CA TRP A 88 4.55 5.12 -19.40
C TRP A 88 5.67 4.40 -20.17
N ALA A 89 5.29 3.72 -21.25
CA ALA A 89 6.18 3.14 -22.23
C ALA A 89 5.66 3.45 -23.64
N THR A 90 6.58 3.80 -24.53
CA THR A 90 6.31 3.96 -25.97
C THR A 90 5.75 2.66 -26.55
N GLY A 91 4.82 2.76 -27.49
CA GLY A 91 4.15 1.61 -28.10
C GLY A 91 2.98 1.04 -27.27
N THR A 92 2.69 1.60 -26.09
CA THR A 92 1.58 1.16 -25.24
C THR A 92 0.30 1.93 -25.58
N THR A 93 -0.83 1.24 -25.66
CA THR A 93 -2.16 1.86 -25.75
C THR A 93 -2.75 2.00 -24.35
N TYR A 94 -3.10 3.22 -23.97
CA TYR A 94 -3.73 3.50 -22.67
C TYR A 94 -5.23 3.68 -22.81
N ASP A 95 -5.97 3.38 -21.75
CA ASP A 95 -7.40 3.68 -21.69
C ASP A 95 -7.62 5.18 -21.50
N ILE A 96 -8.73 5.70 -22.01
CA ILE A 96 -9.16 7.07 -21.69
C ILE A 96 -9.84 7.09 -20.32
N TYR A 97 -9.75 8.23 -19.63
CA TYR A 97 -10.66 8.51 -18.53
C TYR A 97 -12.09 8.57 -19.09
N ARG A 98 -12.97 7.69 -18.61
CA ARG A 98 -14.38 7.66 -19.01
C ARG A 98 -15.29 7.37 -17.81
N PRO A 99 -16.28 8.23 -17.52
CA PRO A 99 -17.13 8.08 -16.33
C PRO A 99 -18.24 7.02 -16.48
N ASP A 100 -18.56 6.61 -17.71
CA ASP A 100 -19.71 5.75 -18.07
C ASP A 100 -19.30 4.31 -18.45
N TYR A 101 -18.07 3.89 -18.11
CA TYR A 101 -17.67 2.49 -18.28
C TYR A 101 -18.66 1.55 -17.57
N SER A 102 -19.06 0.51 -18.29
CA SER A 102 -20.08 -0.45 -17.87
C SER A 102 -19.89 -1.77 -18.60
N SER A 103 -20.76 -2.76 -18.36
CA SER A 103 -20.75 -4.02 -19.11
C SER A 103 -21.00 -3.84 -20.61
N SER A 104 -21.61 -2.72 -21.01
CA SER A 104 -21.92 -2.41 -22.42
C SER A 104 -20.94 -1.41 -23.04
N ILE A 105 -20.14 -0.73 -22.22
CA ILE A 105 -19.15 0.27 -22.64
C ILE A 105 -17.85 -0.09 -21.93
N THR A 106 -16.99 -0.84 -22.61
CA THR A 106 -15.70 -1.26 -22.06
C THR A 106 -14.58 -0.32 -22.49
N SER A 107 -13.52 -0.26 -21.70
CA SER A 107 -12.27 0.37 -22.10
C SER A 107 -11.54 -0.46 -23.18
N ASN A 108 -10.43 0.07 -23.70
CA ASN A 108 -9.58 -0.66 -24.64
C ASN A 108 -8.92 -1.87 -23.95
N SER A 109 -8.59 -1.76 -22.66
CA SER A 109 -8.14 -2.87 -21.82
C SER A 109 -9.28 -3.82 -21.38
N SER A 110 -10.49 -3.67 -21.92
CA SER A 110 -11.69 -4.45 -21.58
C SER A 110 -12.23 -4.22 -20.16
N ALA A 111 -11.81 -3.16 -19.48
CA ALA A 111 -12.35 -2.81 -18.17
C ALA A 111 -13.81 -2.34 -18.30
N THR A 112 -14.68 -2.84 -17.43
CA THR A 112 -16.11 -2.48 -17.36
C THR A 112 -16.40 -1.43 -16.27
N ASN A 113 -15.36 -0.91 -15.63
CA ASN A 113 -15.42 0.19 -14.67
C ASN A 113 -14.12 1.00 -14.76
N LEU A 114 -14.20 2.28 -14.40
CA LEU A 114 -13.08 3.22 -14.49
C LEU A 114 -11.85 2.80 -13.68
N PHE A 115 -12.03 2.33 -12.45
CA PHE A 115 -10.90 2.05 -11.55
C PHE A 115 -10.10 0.80 -11.95
N ASN A 116 -10.67 -0.08 -12.77
CA ASN A 116 -9.97 -1.20 -13.39
C ASN A 116 -9.31 -0.81 -14.73
N ALA A 117 -9.68 0.33 -15.32
CA ALA A 117 -9.10 0.81 -16.58
C ALA A 117 -7.67 1.36 -16.38
N THR A 118 -6.88 1.39 -17.45
CA THR A 118 -5.48 1.82 -17.47
C THR A 118 -5.32 3.30 -17.87
N TYR A 119 -6.12 4.18 -17.27
CA TYR A 119 -6.28 5.58 -17.69
C TYR A 119 -5.30 6.58 -17.07
N TYR A 120 -4.36 6.11 -16.26
CA TYR A 120 -3.31 6.97 -15.70
C TYR A 120 -1.94 6.34 -15.90
N ILE A 121 -0.94 7.20 -15.93
CA ILE A 121 0.46 6.79 -16.07
C ILE A 121 1.35 7.60 -15.12
N MET A 122 2.55 7.09 -14.92
CA MET A 122 3.70 7.75 -14.35
C MET A 122 4.81 7.83 -15.39
N THR A 123 5.41 9.00 -15.56
CA THR A 123 6.53 9.21 -16.47
C THR A 123 7.87 8.84 -15.83
N SER A 124 8.92 8.83 -16.65
CA SER A 124 10.32 8.73 -16.25
C SER A 124 10.77 9.80 -15.23
N GLU A 125 10.08 10.95 -15.19
CA GLU A 125 10.30 12.05 -14.24
C GLU A 125 9.36 12.00 -13.01
N TYR A 126 8.70 10.88 -12.74
CA TYR A 126 7.77 10.68 -11.62
C TYR A 126 6.57 11.63 -11.61
N LYS A 127 6.19 12.13 -12.79
CA LYS A 127 4.97 12.91 -13.01
C LYS A 127 3.81 11.97 -13.31
N VAL A 128 2.65 12.24 -12.71
CA VAL A 128 1.44 11.43 -12.88
C VAL A 128 0.44 12.19 -13.76
N TYR A 129 -0.09 11.48 -14.75
CA TYR A 129 -1.04 12.01 -15.71
C TYR A 129 -2.25 11.09 -15.85
N LYS A 130 -3.41 11.68 -16.14
CA LYS A 130 -4.55 10.95 -16.70
C LYS A 130 -4.53 11.05 -18.21
N CYS A 131 -4.75 9.93 -18.89
CA CYS A 131 -5.06 9.89 -20.30
C CYS A 131 -6.49 10.39 -20.47
N MET A 132 -6.61 11.58 -21.05
CA MET A 132 -7.89 12.17 -21.37
C MET A 132 -8.34 11.66 -22.73
N GLY A 133 -7.45 11.60 -23.72
CA GLY A 133 -7.72 11.02 -25.05
C GLY A 133 -6.56 10.16 -25.54
N ASN A 134 -6.86 9.07 -26.26
CA ASN A 134 -5.89 8.05 -26.66
C ASN A 134 -5.80 7.83 -28.17
N ASP A 135 -6.01 8.90 -28.95
CA ASP A 135 -5.92 8.88 -30.42
C ASP A 135 -6.67 7.69 -31.06
N SER A 136 -7.94 7.50 -30.68
CA SER A 136 -8.77 6.39 -31.19
C SER A 136 -8.19 4.99 -30.93
N ASN A 137 -7.57 4.79 -29.76
CA ASN A 137 -6.92 3.54 -29.33
C ASN A 137 -5.66 3.16 -30.12
N THR A 138 -4.92 4.13 -30.65
CA THR A 138 -3.56 3.87 -31.20
C THR A 138 -2.52 3.81 -30.08
N ALA A 139 -1.31 3.35 -30.39
CA ALA A 139 -0.22 3.31 -29.41
C ALA A 139 0.39 4.71 -29.18
N SER A 140 0.55 5.12 -27.91
CA SER A 140 1.28 6.36 -27.58
C SER A 140 2.75 6.22 -27.92
N THR A 141 3.33 7.25 -28.52
CA THR A 141 4.75 7.31 -28.89
C THR A 141 5.50 8.47 -28.25
N VAL A 142 4.78 9.43 -27.64
CA VAL A 142 5.35 10.62 -27.01
C VAL A 142 4.98 10.68 -25.52
N GLU A 143 6.00 10.68 -24.64
CA GLU A 143 5.81 10.80 -23.19
C GLU A 143 5.32 12.23 -22.84
N PRO A 144 4.27 12.39 -22.01
CA PRO A 144 3.79 13.70 -21.59
C PRO A 144 4.78 14.42 -20.66
N THR A 145 4.97 15.73 -20.84
CA THR A 145 5.97 16.49 -20.06
C THR A 145 5.42 17.75 -19.36
N ALA A 146 4.31 18.32 -19.86
CA ALA A 146 3.78 19.58 -19.35
C ALA A 146 3.15 19.42 -17.96
N THR A 147 3.28 20.45 -17.12
CA THR A 147 2.80 20.44 -15.72
C THR A 147 1.71 21.48 -15.44
N GLY A 148 1.09 21.99 -16.51
CA GLY A 148 0.04 22.99 -16.41
C GLY A 148 -1.28 22.44 -15.85
N ASN A 149 -2.19 23.35 -15.52
CA ASN A 149 -3.50 22.98 -14.96
C ASN A 149 -4.51 22.54 -16.03
N THR A 150 -4.22 22.76 -17.31
CA THR A 150 -5.10 22.41 -18.43
C THR A 150 -4.66 21.11 -19.10
N GLU A 151 -5.59 20.47 -19.81
CA GLU A 151 -5.25 19.40 -20.75
C GLU A 151 -4.36 19.91 -21.87
N PHE A 152 -3.48 19.05 -22.38
CA PHE A 152 -2.64 19.34 -23.54
C PHE A 152 -2.50 18.08 -24.40
N SER A 153 -2.25 18.28 -25.69
CA SER A 153 -1.97 17.18 -26.60
C SER A 153 -0.46 16.96 -26.78
N THR A 154 -0.11 15.71 -27.03
CA THR A 154 1.22 15.30 -27.49
C THR A 154 1.22 15.09 -29.01
N GLY A 155 2.41 15.00 -29.61
CA GLY A 155 2.56 14.89 -31.08
C GLY A 155 1.97 13.62 -31.70
N ASP A 156 1.59 12.66 -30.88
CA ASP A 156 0.93 11.38 -31.22
C ASP A 156 -0.60 11.43 -31.09
N GLY A 157 -1.20 12.60 -30.90
CA GLY A 157 -2.67 12.76 -30.83
C GLY A 157 -3.29 12.41 -29.48
N TYR A 158 -2.50 11.95 -28.51
CA TYR A 158 -2.96 11.76 -27.14
C TYR A 158 -3.24 13.09 -26.45
N TYR A 159 -4.21 13.08 -25.53
CA TYR A 159 -4.50 14.20 -24.63
C TYR A 159 -4.23 13.76 -23.20
N TRP A 160 -3.49 14.58 -22.46
CA TRP A 160 -3.07 14.30 -21.10
C TRP A 160 -3.49 15.41 -20.15
N LYS A 161 -3.87 15.02 -18.93
CA LYS A 161 -4.07 15.94 -17.81
C LYS A 161 -3.03 15.65 -16.74
N TYR A 162 -2.19 16.63 -16.44
CA TYR A 162 -1.27 16.57 -15.31
C TYR A 162 -2.05 16.55 -13.98
N MET A 163 -1.66 15.62 -13.11
CA MET A 163 -2.25 15.43 -11.77
C MET A 163 -1.32 15.90 -10.67
N TYR A 164 -0.11 15.34 -10.62
CA TYR A 164 0.91 15.69 -9.64
C TYR A 164 2.31 15.16 -10.01
N THR A 165 3.32 15.58 -9.26
CA THR A 165 4.69 15.03 -9.33
C THR A 165 5.06 14.47 -7.97
N MET A 166 5.53 13.22 -7.93
CA MET A 166 5.98 12.58 -6.69
C MET A 166 7.28 13.18 -6.18
N THR A 167 7.39 13.32 -4.87
CA THR A 167 8.63 13.78 -4.24
C THR A 167 9.68 12.68 -4.21
N SER A 168 10.95 13.05 -4.02
CA SER A 168 12.05 12.10 -3.83
C SER A 168 11.82 11.20 -2.61
N THR A 169 11.26 11.74 -1.52
CA THR A 169 10.91 10.94 -0.33
C THR A 169 9.82 9.93 -0.61
N GLN A 170 8.75 10.33 -1.32
CA GLN A 170 7.66 9.43 -1.67
C GLN A 170 8.12 8.31 -2.59
N THR A 171 8.94 8.63 -3.60
CA THR A 171 9.49 7.64 -4.51
C THR A 171 10.45 6.69 -3.79
N ALA A 172 11.33 7.19 -2.92
CA ALA A 172 12.22 6.33 -2.13
C ALA A 172 11.43 5.36 -1.22
N ASN A 173 10.41 5.86 -0.53
CA ASN A 173 9.71 5.09 0.50
C ASN A 173 8.59 4.20 -0.06
N PHE A 174 7.83 4.68 -1.05
CA PHE A 174 6.54 4.07 -1.42
C PHE A 174 6.44 3.63 -2.89
N LEU A 175 7.43 3.91 -3.73
CA LEU A 175 7.47 3.34 -5.08
C LEU A 175 7.98 1.90 -5.04
N SER A 176 7.31 1.01 -5.78
CA SER A 176 7.71 -0.39 -5.97
C SER A 176 7.56 -0.79 -7.44
N THR A 177 7.78 -2.07 -7.74
CA THR A 177 7.50 -2.65 -9.06
C THR A 177 6.02 -2.54 -9.43
N ASP A 178 5.14 -2.74 -8.43
CA ASP A 178 3.71 -2.96 -8.67
C ASP A 178 2.83 -1.80 -8.18
N PHE A 179 3.34 -0.94 -7.30
CA PHE A 179 2.60 0.18 -6.70
C PHE A 179 3.37 1.49 -6.74
N MET A 180 2.62 2.59 -6.90
CA MET A 180 3.11 3.97 -6.82
C MET A 180 2.30 4.79 -5.82
N PRO A 181 2.92 5.73 -5.10
CA PRO A 181 2.20 6.57 -4.16
C PRO A 181 1.26 7.55 -4.84
N VAL A 182 0.14 7.82 -4.18
CA VAL A 182 -0.78 8.89 -4.54
C VAL A 182 -0.61 10.05 -3.58
N ILE A 183 -0.50 11.23 -4.15
CA ILE A 183 -0.38 12.47 -3.39
C ILE A 183 -1.79 12.97 -3.07
N ASP A 184 -2.03 13.30 -1.81
CA ASP A 184 -3.21 14.05 -1.42
C ASP A 184 -3.10 15.50 -1.89
N THR A 185 -3.77 15.81 -2.98
CA THR A 185 -3.81 17.13 -3.60
C THR A 185 -4.59 18.16 -2.78
N LEU A 186 -5.42 17.72 -1.83
CA LEU A 186 -6.21 18.58 -0.95
C LEU A 186 -5.50 18.87 0.38
N GLY A 187 -4.51 18.07 0.77
CA GLY A 187 -3.83 18.17 2.07
C GLY A 187 -4.73 17.88 3.28
N THR A 188 -5.84 17.18 3.04
CA THR A 188 -6.85 16.81 4.05
C THR A 188 -6.51 15.53 4.79
N GLN A 189 -5.82 14.63 4.10
CA GLN A 189 -5.45 13.28 4.52
C GLN A 189 -3.95 13.18 4.80
N VAL A 190 -3.09 13.73 3.91
CA VAL A 190 -1.62 13.67 4.10
C VAL A 190 -1.04 15.07 4.37
N PRO A 191 -0.57 15.37 5.60
CA PRO A 191 0.02 16.66 5.93
C PRO A 191 1.25 16.99 5.05
N GLY A 192 1.26 18.17 4.42
CA GLY A 192 2.43 18.70 3.71
C GLY A 192 2.63 18.22 2.26
N ALA A 193 1.69 17.46 1.69
CA ALA A 193 1.81 16.90 0.34
C ALA A 193 0.96 17.61 -0.73
N SER A 194 0.34 18.77 -0.46
CA SER A 194 -0.61 19.37 -1.39
C SER A 194 0.04 19.95 -2.65
N GLN A 195 -0.41 19.49 -3.83
CA GLN A 195 -0.22 20.23 -5.07
C GLN A 195 -1.37 21.22 -5.28
N SER A 196 -1.35 22.30 -4.50
CA SER A 196 -2.48 23.25 -4.39
C SER A 196 -2.90 23.89 -5.71
N THR A 197 -2.04 23.97 -6.73
CA THR A 197 -2.37 24.62 -7.99
C THR A 197 -3.31 23.80 -8.87
N VAL A 198 -3.15 22.48 -8.95
CA VAL A 198 -4.03 21.65 -9.79
C VAL A 198 -5.41 21.52 -9.16
N SER A 199 -5.47 21.25 -7.85
CA SER A 199 -6.73 21.08 -7.13
C SER A 199 -7.53 22.38 -7.01
N SER A 200 -6.88 23.53 -6.81
CA SER A 200 -7.57 24.83 -6.75
C SER A 200 -8.11 25.33 -8.09
N ASN A 201 -7.58 24.83 -9.21
CA ASN A 201 -8.03 25.19 -10.56
C ASN A 201 -8.95 24.13 -11.18
N ALA A 202 -9.25 23.05 -10.45
CA ALA A 202 -10.20 22.05 -10.90
C ALA A 202 -11.62 22.66 -10.96
N VAL A 203 -12.36 22.32 -12.00
CA VAL A 203 -13.69 22.88 -12.26
C VAL A 203 -14.71 21.76 -12.17
N ASP A 204 -15.65 21.90 -11.22
CA ASP A 204 -16.68 20.90 -10.97
C ASP A 204 -17.58 20.68 -12.20
N GLY A 205 -17.80 19.42 -12.56
CA GLY A 205 -18.70 19.03 -13.66
C GLY A 205 -18.30 19.57 -15.04
N GLU A 206 -17.02 19.88 -15.28
CA GLU A 206 -16.57 20.32 -16.60
C GLU A 206 -16.63 19.18 -17.63
N LEU A 207 -16.88 19.54 -18.90
CA LEU A 207 -16.91 18.61 -20.02
C LEU A 207 -15.61 18.72 -20.81
N ARG A 208 -14.91 17.61 -21.02
CA ARG A 208 -13.63 17.62 -21.75
C ARG A 208 -13.67 16.80 -23.03
N GLN A 209 -14.51 15.78 -23.08
CA GLN A 209 -14.64 14.88 -24.21
C GLN A 209 -16.09 14.61 -24.57
N ILE A 210 -16.29 14.29 -25.85
CA ILE A 210 -17.57 13.83 -26.38
C ILE A 210 -17.30 12.60 -27.24
N ALA A 211 -17.87 11.46 -26.88
CA ALA A 211 -17.81 10.26 -27.67
C ALA A 211 -18.90 10.24 -28.75
N VAL A 212 -18.54 9.84 -29.97
CA VAL A 212 -19.53 9.45 -30.99
C VAL A 212 -20.01 8.04 -30.63
N THR A 213 -21.15 7.95 -29.95
CA THR A 213 -21.72 6.66 -29.50
C THR A 213 -22.42 5.95 -30.64
N THR A 214 -23.06 6.71 -31.54
CA THR A 214 -23.61 6.19 -32.78
C THR A 214 -23.48 7.26 -33.85
N ALA A 215 -22.88 6.93 -35.00
CA ALA A 215 -22.60 7.92 -36.03
C ALA A 215 -23.87 8.40 -36.77
N GLY A 216 -24.91 7.57 -36.79
CA GLY A 216 -26.15 7.82 -37.54
C GLY A 216 -25.90 7.92 -39.05
N SER A 217 -26.88 8.44 -39.78
CA SER A 217 -26.78 8.63 -41.23
C SER A 217 -27.72 9.72 -41.76
N GLY A 218 -27.45 10.21 -42.96
CA GLY A 218 -28.29 11.18 -43.67
C GLY A 218 -28.08 12.65 -43.24
N TYR A 219 -27.02 12.94 -42.49
CA TYR A 219 -26.68 14.31 -42.08
C TYR A 219 -26.00 15.09 -43.20
N THR A 220 -26.12 16.41 -43.17
CA THR A 220 -25.39 17.30 -44.09
C THR A 220 -23.93 17.37 -43.69
N ASN A 221 -23.01 17.08 -44.63
CA ASN A 221 -21.57 17.22 -44.39
C ASN A 221 -21.21 18.67 -44.03
N GLY A 222 -20.39 18.86 -43.01
CA GLY A 222 -20.00 20.18 -42.54
C GLY A 222 -19.41 20.18 -41.13
N SER A 223 -18.95 21.36 -40.71
CA SER A 223 -18.52 21.63 -39.34
C SER A 223 -19.51 22.62 -38.71
N PHE A 224 -20.17 22.17 -37.65
CA PHE A 224 -21.19 22.91 -36.92
C PHE A 224 -20.57 23.42 -35.63
N THR A 225 -20.28 24.71 -35.58
CA THR A 225 -19.66 25.37 -34.42
C THR A 225 -20.72 25.94 -33.49
N SER A 226 -20.32 26.27 -32.26
CA SER A 226 -21.20 26.86 -31.24
C SER A 226 -22.41 26.00 -30.90
N VAL A 227 -22.28 24.67 -31.02
CA VAL A 227 -23.35 23.73 -30.67
C VAL A 227 -23.43 23.63 -29.15
N PRO A 228 -24.55 24.04 -28.53
CA PRO A 228 -24.66 24.02 -27.08
C PRO A 228 -24.78 22.59 -26.56
N ILE A 229 -24.06 22.32 -25.47
CA ILE A 229 -24.20 21.07 -24.73
C ILE A 229 -25.29 21.27 -23.67
N ARG A 230 -26.34 20.47 -23.76
CA ARG A 230 -27.50 20.50 -22.85
C ARG A 230 -27.24 19.62 -21.64
N GLY A 231 -27.94 19.88 -20.54
CA GLY A 231 -27.77 19.18 -19.27
C GLY A 231 -28.25 20.04 -18.11
N ASP A 232 -27.80 19.70 -16.91
CA ASP A 232 -28.02 20.47 -15.67
C ASP A 232 -26.88 21.45 -15.34
N GLY A 233 -25.78 21.42 -16.11
CA GLY A 233 -24.71 22.40 -16.03
C GLY A 233 -24.94 23.63 -16.92
N ALA A 234 -23.94 24.49 -16.97
CA ALA A 234 -23.98 25.77 -17.67
C ALA A 234 -22.85 25.94 -18.69
N SER A 235 -23.15 26.68 -19.77
CA SER A 235 -22.17 27.23 -20.73
C SER A 235 -21.30 26.23 -21.49
N GLY A 236 -21.65 24.94 -21.52
CA GLY A 236 -20.99 23.94 -22.33
C GLY A 236 -21.27 24.14 -23.83
N VAL A 237 -20.22 24.14 -24.65
CA VAL A 237 -20.30 24.32 -26.10
C VAL A 237 -19.32 23.41 -26.80
N CYS A 238 -19.68 22.90 -27.98
CA CYS A 238 -18.83 22.06 -28.82
C CYS A 238 -18.91 22.43 -30.30
N THR A 239 -17.99 21.85 -31.06
CA THR A 239 -18.03 21.79 -32.52
C THR A 239 -18.30 20.34 -32.94
N VAL A 240 -19.26 20.12 -33.82
CA VAL A 240 -19.61 18.81 -34.36
C VAL A 240 -19.21 18.75 -35.83
N VAL A 241 -18.51 17.69 -36.24
CA VAL A 241 -18.10 17.48 -37.63
C VAL A 241 -18.87 16.30 -38.21
N VAL A 242 -19.46 16.50 -39.39
CA VAL A 242 -20.16 15.48 -40.19
C VAL A 242 -19.37 15.23 -41.47
N SER A 243 -19.09 13.95 -41.74
CA SER A 243 -18.42 13.51 -42.97
C SER A 243 -19.09 12.24 -43.49
N GLY A 244 -19.22 12.10 -44.81
CA GLY A 244 -19.89 10.94 -45.42
C GLY A 244 -21.35 10.77 -45.01
N GLY A 245 -22.02 11.84 -44.55
CA GLY A 245 -23.40 11.80 -44.07
C GLY A 245 -23.58 11.27 -42.65
N ALA A 246 -22.49 11.07 -41.89
CA ALA A 246 -22.49 10.56 -40.53
C ALA A 246 -21.67 11.45 -39.58
N LEU A 247 -22.00 11.42 -38.28
CA LEU A 247 -21.23 12.13 -37.25
C LEU A 247 -19.80 11.56 -37.22
N SER A 248 -18.81 12.42 -37.46
CA SER A 248 -17.40 12.04 -37.52
C SER A 248 -16.66 12.34 -36.22
N SER A 249 -16.90 13.50 -35.62
CA SER A 249 -16.29 13.89 -34.35
C SER A 249 -17.09 14.99 -33.65
N ALA A 250 -16.86 15.13 -32.35
CA ALA A 250 -17.36 16.26 -31.56
C ALA A 250 -16.26 16.71 -30.59
N THR A 251 -15.93 18.00 -30.62
CA THR A 251 -14.86 18.58 -29.81
C THR A 251 -15.43 19.66 -28.93
N VAL A 252 -15.20 19.56 -27.62
CA VAL A 252 -15.61 20.59 -26.67
C VAL A 252 -14.79 21.86 -26.92
N THR A 253 -15.47 22.99 -27.14
CA THR A 253 -14.85 24.31 -27.32
C THR A 253 -14.97 25.16 -26.06
N THR A 254 -16.01 24.94 -25.25
CA THR A 254 -16.14 25.51 -23.92
C THR A 254 -16.61 24.40 -22.97
N PRO A 255 -15.80 24.01 -21.96
CA PRO A 255 -16.11 22.91 -21.06
C PRO A 255 -17.42 23.08 -20.28
N GLY A 256 -17.79 24.33 -20.01
CA GLY A 256 -18.87 24.65 -19.09
C GLY A 256 -18.56 24.20 -17.65
N THR A 257 -19.56 24.28 -16.79
CA THR A 257 -19.42 23.94 -15.36
C THR A 257 -20.68 23.30 -14.80
N GLY A 258 -20.53 22.51 -13.74
CA GLY A 258 -21.63 22.01 -12.92
C GLY A 258 -22.51 20.95 -13.57
N TYR A 259 -22.08 20.32 -14.66
CA TYR A 259 -22.83 19.20 -15.25
C TYR A 259 -22.74 17.97 -14.34
N THR A 260 -23.87 17.29 -14.11
CA THR A 260 -23.92 15.91 -13.61
C THR A 260 -24.43 14.94 -14.68
N PHE A 261 -25.15 15.47 -15.68
CA PHE A 261 -25.43 14.79 -16.93
C PHE A 261 -25.36 15.81 -18.09
N ALA A 262 -24.98 15.35 -19.27
CA ALA A 262 -24.88 16.20 -20.44
C ALA A 262 -25.27 15.44 -21.71
N THR A 263 -25.82 16.16 -22.69
CA THR A 263 -26.20 15.62 -23.99
C THR A 263 -26.04 16.68 -25.09
N VAL A 264 -25.72 16.24 -26.30
CA VAL A 264 -25.79 17.10 -27.48
C VAL A 264 -27.05 16.73 -28.24
N ASP A 265 -27.96 17.69 -28.39
CA ASP A 265 -29.19 17.52 -29.14
C ASP A 265 -28.92 17.58 -30.65
N VAL A 266 -28.49 16.44 -31.20
CA VAL A 266 -28.07 16.31 -32.60
C VAL A 266 -29.17 16.75 -33.57
N ALA A 267 -30.43 16.44 -33.27
CA ALA A 267 -31.57 16.74 -34.14
C ALA A 267 -31.83 18.26 -34.29
N ASN A 268 -31.45 19.04 -33.27
CA ASN A 268 -31.64 20.49 -33.25
C ASN A 268 -30.36 21.29 -33.51
N ILE A 269 -29.30 20.65 -34.06
CA ILE A 269 -28.12 21.38 -34.54
C ILE A 269 -28.52 22.18 -35.80
N SER A 270 -28.38 23.51 -35.71
CA SER A 270 -28.73 24.40 -36.82
C SER A 270 -27.96 24.04 -38.09
N GLY A 271 -28.69 23.75 -39.17
CA GLY A 271 -28.12 23.43 -40.48
C GLY A 271 -27.65 21.98 -40.68
N ILE A 272 -27.78 21.09 -39.68
CA ILE A 272 -27.27 19.71 -39.78
C ILE A 272 -28.07 18.80 -40.73
N GLY A 273 -29.25 19.24 -41.17
CA GLY A 273 -30.13 18.50 -42.08
C GLY A 273 -31.03 17.47 -41.39
N GLY A 274 -31.69 16.62 -42.18
CA GLY A 274 -32.73 15.68 -41.72
C GLY A 274 -32.23 14.28 -41.34
N GLY A 275 -30.95 14.12 -41.00
CA GLY A 275 -30.35 12.83 -40.62
C GLY A 275 -30.91 12.27 -39.31
N SER A 276 -30.66 10.98 -39.05
CA SER A 276 -31.18 10.29 -37.85
C SER A 276 -30.19 9.27 -37.27
N GLY A 277 -30.43 8.89 -36.01
CA GLY A 277 -29.67 7.84 -35.31
C GLY A 277 -28.31 8.25 -34.75
N GLY A 278 -27.91 9.52 -34.92
CA GLY A 278 -26.67 10.07 -34.36
C GLY A 278 -26.78 10.31 -32.86
N VAL A 279 -25.82 9.79 -32.09
CA VAL A 279 -25.73 9.97 -30.63
C VAL A 279 -24.32 10.41 -30.26
N LEU A 280 -24.24 11.58 -29.63
CA LEU A 280 -23.03 12.14 -29.04
C LEU A 280 -23.19 12.12 -27.52
N THR A 281 -22.19 11.58 -26.82
CA THR A 281 -22.21 11.41 -25.37
C THR A 281 -21.08 12.24 -24.77
N PRO A 282 -21.37 13.43 -24.22
CA PRO A 282 -20.39 14.17 -23.43
C PRO A 282 -20.00 13.39 -22.17
N HIS A 283 -18.71 13.36 -21.87
CA HIS A 283 -18.18 12.78 -20.64
C HIS A 283 -18.13 13.86 -19.56
N VAL A 284 -18.90 13.65 -18.50
CA VAL A 284 -18.93 14.52 -17.32
C VAL A 284 -17.70 14.26 -16.45
N GLY A 285 -16.97 15.32 -16.09
CA GLY A 285 -15.84 15.22 -15.19
C GLY A 285 -16.21 14.74 -13.77
N PRO A 286 -15.21 14.36 -12.94
CA PRO A 286 -15.46 13.96 -11.58
C PRO A 286 -15.97 15.16 -10.75
N LYS A 287 -16.62 14.85 -9.62
CA LYS A 287 -17.03 15.87 -8.65
C LYS A 287 -15.80 16.64 -8.16
N GLY A 288 -15.87 17.97 -8.19
CA GLY A 288 -14.76 18.88 -7.90
C GLY A 288 -13.87 19.19 -9.10
N GLY A 289 -13.95 18.40 -10.19
CA GLY A 289 -13.16 18.57 -11.41
C GLY A 289 -11.89 17.72 -11.44
N HIS A 290 -11.25 17.64 -12.61
CA HIS A 290 -10.07 16.80 -12.83
C HIS A 290 -8.85 17.32 -12.06
N GLY A 291 -8.32 16.49 -11.15
CA GLY A 291 -7.17 16.82 -10.31
C GLY A 291 -7.55 17.51 -8.99
N TYR A 292 -8.84 17.61 -8.67
CA TYR A 292 -9.30 18.10 -7.38
C TYR A 292 -8.85 17.17 -6.25
N ASP A 293 -9.16 15.87 -6.38
CA ASP A 293 -8.89 14.85 -5.37
C ASP A 293 -8.26 13.63 -6.05
N ALA A 294 -6.93 13.62 -6.13
CA ALA A 294 -6.20 12.56 -6.80
C ALA A 294 -6.39 11.19 -6.13
N LEU A 295 -6.61 11.13 -4.81
CA LEU A 295 -6.88 9.87 -4.10
C LEU A 295 -8.17 9.23 -4.63
N LYS A 296 -9.25 10.00 -4.70
CA LYS A 296 -10.53 9.51 -5.21
C LYS A 296 -10.49 9.27 -6.71
N GLU A 297 -9.84 10.15 -7.46
CA GLU A 297 -9.82 10.09 -8.92
C GLU A 297 -8.92 9.01 -9.50
N LEU A 298 -7.85 8.59 -8.82
CA LEU A 298 -6.98 7.48 -9.24
C LEU A 298 -7.37 6.13 -8.61
N GLY A 299 -8.30 6.17 -7.66
CA GLY A 299 -8.80 4.98 -7.02
C GLY A 299 -7.90 4.42 -5.94
N ALA A 300 -7.36 5.28 -5.07
CA ALA A 300 -6.42 4.91 -4.02
C ALA A 300 -7.11 4.24 -2.82
N PHE A 301 -7.50 2.96 -2.98
CA PHE A 301 -7.99 2.10 -1.90
C PHE A 301 -6.94 1.11 -1.38
N TYR A 302 -5.67 1.28 -1.78
CA TYR A 302 -4.56 0.55 -1.21
C TYR A 302 -3.77 1.47 -0.27
N VAL A 303 -3.37 0.93 0.87
CA VAL A 303 -2.51 1.61 1.83
C VAL A 303 -1.21 0.82 1.98
N MET A 304 -0.08 1.47 1.72
CA MET A 304 1.23 0.89 1.91
C MET A 304 1.82 1.34 3.25
N ILE A 305 2.28 0.38 4.04
CA ILE A 305 3.14 0.60 5.20
C ILE A 305 4.57 0.24 4.81
N ASN A 306 5.52 1.16 4.98
CA ASN A 306 6.93 0.98 4.71
C ASN A 306 7.74 1.22 5.99
N VAL A 307 8.15 0.15 6.66
CA VAL A 307 9.01 0.23 7.85
C VAL A 307 10.43 -0.19 7.48
N SER A 308 11.39 0.66 7.81
CA SER A 308 12.81 0.40 7.65
C SER A 308 13.41 -0.14 8.96
N LEU A 309 14.14 -1.25 8.91
CA LEU A 309 14.86 -1.83 10.04
C LEU A 309 16.36 -1.70 9.76
N ALA A 310 17.09 -0.90 10.54
CA ALA A 310 18.53 -0.73 10.34
C ALA A 310 19.32 -1.32 11.51
N GLY A 311 20.33 -2.14 11.21
CA GLY A 311 21.30 -2.64 12.19
C GLY A 311 20.71 -3.09 13.55
N ALA A 312 21.32 -2.62 14.64
CA ALA A 312 20.96 -2.94 16.02
C ALA A 312 20.11 -1.83 16.69
N GLU A 313 19.03 -1.40 16.01
CA GLU A 313 18.07 -0.43 16.55
C GLU A 313 17.47 -0.87 17.91
N GLY A 314 17.02 0.12 18.70
CA GLY A 314 16.38 -0.12 19.98
C GLY A 314 17.35 -0.56 21.08
N SER A 315 18.59 -0.05 21.08
CA SER A 315 19.64 -0.53 22.00
C SER A 315 19.85 -2.06 21.91
N GLY A 316 19.73 -2.61 20.69
CA GLY A 316 19.88 -4.03 20.42
C GLY A 316 18.60 -4.85 20.47
N ASP A 317 17.41 -4.26 20.55
CA ASP A 317 16.12 -4.96 20.35
C ASP A 317 16.15 -5.80 19.07
N PHE A 318 16.55 -5.15 17.99
CA PHE A 318 16.73 -5.73 16.68
C PHE A 318 18.08 -6.47 16.62
N VAL A 319 18.05 -7.77 16.90
CA VAL A 319 19.22 -8.65 16.87
C VAL A 319 19.86 -8.65 15.48
N ILE A 320 21.18 -8.43 15.44
CA ILE A 320 22.04 -8.64 14.26
C ILE A 320 22.64 -10.04 14.29
N SER A 321 23.07 -10.55 13.14
CA SER A 321 23.63 -11.91 12.99
C SER A 321 22.64 -13.02 13.33
N GLN A 322 21.35 -12.76 13.12
CA GLN A 322 20.30 -13.77 13.11
C GLN A 322 19.36 -13.64 11.95
N ASP A 323 18.72 -14.76 11.65
CA ASP A 323 17.68 -14.85 10.67
C ASP A 323 16.34 -14.44 11.27
N PHE A 324 15.48 -13.86 10.45
CA PHE A 324 14.04 -13.86 10.68
C PHE A 324 13.33 -14.46 9.48
N ARG A 325 12.18 -15.08 9.74
CA ARG A 325 11.36 -15.79 8.74
C ARG A 325 9.90 -15.39 8.77
N ARG A 326 9.55 -14.48 9.67
CA ARG A 326 8.21 -13.95 9.81
C ARG A 326 8.23 -12.44 9.92
N VAL A 327 7.29 -11.83 9.23
CA VAL A 327 6.91 -10.42 9.39
C VAL A 327 5.45 -10.40 9.81
N GLY A 328 5.07 -9.47 10.68
CA GLY A 328 3.67 -9.23 10.96
C GLY A 328 3.38 -7.80 11.38
N LEU A 329 2.09 -7.47 11.44
CA LEU A 329 1.58 -6.20 11.93
C LEU A 329 0.73 -6.47 13.17
N ILE A 330 1.00 -5.77 14.26
CA ILE A 330 0.23 -5.85 15.50
C ILE A 330 -0.32 -4.49 15.87
N ARG A 331 -1.60 -4.45 16.26
CA ARG A 331 -2.30 -3.25 16.71
C ARG A 331 -2.42 -3.26 18.24
N ASN A 332 -2.12 -2.12 18.85
CA ASN A 332 -2.26 -1.84 20.28
C ASN A 332 -1.64 -2.89 21.23
N PRO A 333 -0.39 -3.35 21.02
CA PRO A 333 0.27 -4.23 21.99
C PRO A 333 0.49 -3.49 23.32
N TYR A 334 0.47 -4.22 24.43
CA TYR A 334 0.73 -3.66 25.76
C TYR A 334 2.20 -3.81 26.16
N ASN A 335 2.67 -2.92 27.04
CA ASN A 335 3.94 -3.12 27.73
C ASN A 335 3.83 -4.35 28.64
N TYR A 336 4.89 -5.15 28.66
CA TYR A 336 4.94 -6.38 29.46
C TYR A 336 4.54 -6.16 30.91
N GLY A 337 3.66 -7.01 31.43
CA GLY A 337 3.18 -6.96 32.81
C GLY A 337 2.19 -5.82 33.10
N THR A 338 1.71 -5.12 32.06
CA THR A 338 0.74 -4.02 32.19
C THR A 338 -0.42 -4.18 31.20
N THR A 339 -1.41 -3.29 31.31
CA THR A 339 -2.50 -3.12 30.33
C THR A 339 -2.36 -1.81 29.55
N THR A 340 -1.17 -1.21 29.56
CA THR A 340 -0.90 0.07 28.91
C THR A 340 -0.33 -0.18 27.52
N VAL A 341 -0.95 0.39 26.49
CA VAL A 341 -0.46 0.33 25.11
C VAL A 341 0.96 0.88 25.01
N SER A 342 1.84 0.15 24.33
CA SER A 342 3.25 0.50 24.18
C SER A 342 3.44 1.76 23.34
N THR A 343 4.27 2.67 23.82
CA THR A 343 4.59 3.93 23.11
C THR A 343 6.02 3.98 22.57
N GLY A 344 6.85 2.96 22.87
CA GLY A 344 8.25 2.86 22.42
C GLY A 344 8.41 2.92 20.90
N ALA A 345 9.53 3.43 20.42
CA ALA A 345 9.82 3.43 18.98
C ALA A 345 10.13 2.01 18.47
N THR A 346 10.79 1.23 19.31
CA THR A 346 11.07 -0.20 19.13
C THR A 346 10.67 -0.94 20.40
N LEU A 347 10.47 -2.24 20.27
CA LEU A 347 10.20 -3.13 21.38
C LEU A 347 10.90 -4.48 21.17
N SER A 348 11.53 -5.02 22.20
CA SER A 348 12.02 -6.40 22.23
C SER A 348 10.90 -7.39 22.55
N GLY A 349 10.67 -8.37 21.66
CA GLY A 349 9.81 -9.53 21.91
C GLY A 349 10.56 -10.68 22.62
N LEU A 350 11.89 -10.59 22.70
CA LEU A 350 12.75 -11.63 23.27
C LEU A 350 12.82 -11.53 24.79
N ARG A 351 12.85 -12.70 25.43
CA ARG A 351 13.33 -12.83 26.81
C ARG A 351 14.85 -12.76 26.82
N SER A 352 15.44 -12.35 27.94
CA SER A 352 16.89 -12.42 28.10
C SER A 352 17.31 -12.83 29.49
N VAL A 353 18.55 -13.31 29.62
CA VAL A 353 19.20 -13.57 30.89
C VAL A 353 20.53 -12.85 30.92
N THR A 354 20.88 -12.35 32.10
CA THR A 354 22.18 -11.73 32.36
C THR A 354 23.02 -12.71 33.17
N PHE A 355 24.29 -12.88 32.80
CA PHE A 355 25.20 -13.77 33.51
C PHE A 355 26.08 -13.01 34.52
N ASN A 356 26.52 -13.72 35.54
CA ASN A 356 27.55 -13.22 36.46
C ASN A 356 28.87 -12.94 35.71
N SER A 357 29.65 -12.00 36.24
CA SER A 357 31.01 -11.76 35.75
C SER A 357 32.00 -12.83 36.19
N SER A 358 31.68 -13.60 37.25
CA SER A 358 32.49 -14.70 37.76
C SER A 358 31.60 -15.83 38.31
N PRO A 359 31.85 -17.12 37.95
CA PRO A 359 32.78 -17.52 36.91
C PRO A 359 32.35 -16.96 35.55
N THR A 360 33.32 -16.62 34.70
CA THR A 360 33.03 -16.05 33.37
C THR A 360 32.17 -17.05 32.57
N PRO A 361 31.04 -16.63 32.00
CA PRO A 361 30.19 -17.52 31.22
C PRO A 361 30.93 -18.01 29.96
N GLY A 362 30.63 -19.23 29.54
CA GLY A 362 31.08 -19.77 28.26
C GLY A 362 30.49 -19.01 27.06
N THR A 363 30.96 -19.35 25.86
CA THR A 363 30.44 -18.76 24.62
C THR A 363 29.29 -19.61 24.08
N PHE A 364 28.08 -19.04 24.11
CA PHE A 364 26.89 -19.67 23.54
C PHE A 364 26.81 -19.42 22.03
N VAL A 365 26.17 -20.33 21.31
CA VAL A 365 25.95 -20.22 19.86
C VAL A 365 24.46 -20.02 19.58
N ASN A 366 24.13 -19.29 18.52
CA ASN A 366 22.73 -19.11 18.13
C ASN A 366 22.11 -20.44 17.71
N ASP A 367 20.79 -20.53 17.83
CA ASP A 367 19.96 -21.71 17.57
C ASP A 367 20.15 -22.91 18.52
N GLU A 368 21.08 -22.87 19.48
CA GLU A 368 21.19 -23.97 20.44
C GLU A 368 20.07 -23.94 21.49
N VAL A 369 19.81 -25.11 22.09
CA VAL A 369 18.87 -25.24 23.21
C VAL A 369 19.62 -25.05 24.52
N LEU A 370 19.15 -24.13 25.34
CA LEU A 370 19.54 -23.93 26.72
C LEU A 370 18.73 -24.85 27.63
N THR A 371 19.37 -25.34 28.69
CA THR A 371 18.70 -26.05 29.79
C THR A 371 19.09 -25.43 31.13
N GLY A 372 18.11 -25.06 31.95
CA GLY A 372 18.29 -24.62 33.32
C GLY A 372 18.56 -25.80 34.25
N GLY A 373 19.63 -25.74 35.03
CA GLY A 373 20.06 -26.84 35.89
C GLY A 373 19.10 -27.16 37.04
N THR A 374 18.39 -26.16 37.56
CA THR A 374 17.46 -26.35 38.70
C THR A 374 16.01 -26.34 38.24
N SER A 375 15.64 -25.40 37.36
CA SER A 375 14.27 -25.24 36.88
C SER A 375 13.88 -26.29 35.83
N GLY A 376 14.86 -26.86 35.11
CA GLY A 376 14.61 -27.65 33.91
C GLY A 376 14.07 -26.82 32.74
N ALA A 377 14.02 -25.49 32.86
CA ALA A 377 13.56 -24.58 31.82
C ALA A 377 14.39 -24.76 30.54
N LYS A 378 13.72 -24.67 29.40
CA LYS A 378 14.37 -24.69 28.09
C LYS A 378 14.11 -23.42 27.32
N GLY A 379 15.08 -22.99 26.54
CA GLY A 379 14.97 -21.85 25.64
C GLY A 379 15.87 -22.04 24.43
N LYS A 380 15.49 -21.49 23.29
CA LYS A 380 16.34 -21.49 22.10
C LYS A 380 17.09 -20.16 22.01
N VAL A 381 18.41 -20.23 21.89
CA VAL A 381 19.27 -19.04 21.83
C VAL A 381 19.00 -18.29 20.55
N VAL A 382 18.74 -16.99 20.68
CA VAL A 382 18.61 -16.06 19.56
C VAL A 382 19.86 -15.18 19.45
N ASN A 383 20.41 -14.71 20.57
CA ASN A 383 21.63 -13.91 20.52
C ASN A 383 22.46 -14.10 21.79
N TRP A 384 23.78 -14.16 21.63
CA TRP A 384 24.75 -14.09 22.72
C TRP A 384 25.62 -12.83 22.58
N ASP A 385 25.50 -11.91 23.53
CA ASP A 385 26.41 -10.78 23.70
C ASP A 385 27.40 -11.06 24.83
N SER A 386 28.64 -11.40 24.47
CA SER A 386 29.71 -11.66 25.42
C SER A 386 30.17 -10.43 26.21
N SER A 387 30.00 -9.23 25.65
CA SER A 387 30.44 -7.97 26.29
C SER A 387 29.48 -7.56 27.41
N GLY A 388 28.17 -7.56 27.10
CA GLY A 388 27.11 -7.33 28.08
C GLY A 388 26.86 -8.53 28.99
N ARG A 389 27.31 -9.74 28.59
CA ARG A 389 26.96 -11.03 29.20
C ARG A 389 25.45 -11.27 29.19
N ILE A 390 24.80 -10.88 28.10
CA ILE A 390 23.36 -10.98 27.92
C ILE A 390 23.09 -12.02 26.84
N LEU A 391 22.23 -12.98 27.16
CA LEU A 391 21.72 -13.95 26.19
C LEU A 391 20.24 -13.71 25.97
N LYS A 392 19.83 -13.50 24.72
CA LYS A 392 18.44 -13.41 24.30
C LYS A 392 17.93 -14.76 23.79
N TYR A 393 16.71 -15.13 24.16
CA TYR A 393 16.13 -16.43 23.84
C TYR A 393 14.61 -16.36 23.60
N ILE A 394 14.10 -17.38 22.92
CA ILE A 394 12.66 -17.66 22.80
C ILE A 394 12.29 -18.98 23.48
N GLN A 395 11.04 -19.10 23.91
CA GLN A 395 10.48 -20.36 24.40
C GLN A 395 9.28 -20.75 23.54
N THR A 396 9.47 -21.76 22.71
CA THR A 396 8.42 -22.29 21.83
C THR A 396 7.91 -23.63 22.33
N GLN A 397 6.74 -24.05 21.84
CA GLN A 397 6.15 -25.35 22.15
C GLN A 397 6.97 -26.55 21.62
N TRP A 398 8.02 -26.31 20.83
CA TRP A 398 8.83 -27.37 20.23
C TRP A 398 10.15 -27.55 20.98
N THR A 399 10.91 -26.47 21.18
CA THR A 399 12.27 -26.52 21.75
C THR A 399 12.40 -25.78 23.07
N GLY A 400 11.41 -24.95 23.44
CA GLY A 400 11.38 -24.16 24.66
C GLY A 400 10.54 -24.75 25.79
N ILE A 401 10.30 -26.06 25.74
CA ILE A 401 9.51 -26.80 26.72
C ILE A 401 10.36 -27.78 27.53
N ASP A 402 10.00 -27.99 28.78
CA ASP A 402 10.64 -29.00 29.65
C ASP A 402 10.29 -30.43 29.22
N SER A 403 10.83 -31.43 29.94
CA SER A 403 10.61 -32.86 29.65
C SER A 403 9.15 -33.31 29.76
N VAL A 404 8.29 -32.54 30.43
CA VAL A 404 6.86 -32.81 30.61
C VAL A 404 6.01 -31.91 29.70
N LYS A 405 6.64 -31.16 28.79
CA LYS A 405 6.04 -30.27 27.78
C LYS A 405 5.46 -28.96 28.33
N ASN A 406 5.91 -28.48 29.49
CA ASN A 406 5.54 -27.15 29.99
C ASN A 406 6.53 -26.09 29.52
N ILE A 407 6.04 -24.87 29.30
CA ILE A 407 6.89 -23.69 29.22
C ILE A 407 7.21 -23.25 30.66
N THR A 408 8.41 -23.57 31.11
CA THR A 408 8.90 -23.26 32.46
C THR A 408 9.86 -22.07 32.40
N ALA A 409 9.71 -21.09 33.30
CA ALA A 409 10.61 -19.94 33.36
C ALA A 409 11.95 -20.33 34.00
N PHE A 410 13.03 -19.70 33.53
CA PHE A 410 14.35 -19.82 34.17
C PHE A 410 14.34 -19.22 35.58
N ALA A 411 15.07 -19.85 36.50
CA ALA A 411 15.28 -19.37 37.86
C ALA A 411 16.42 -18.34 37.90
N GLY A 412 16.27 -17.24 38.63
CA GLY A 412 17.17 -16.08 38.56
C GLY A 412 18.66 -16.31 38.81
N THR A 413 19.04 -17.40 39.48
CA THR A 413 20.43 -17.67 39.92
C THR A 413 20.94 -19.05 39.51
N GLU A 414 20.25 -19.76 38.61
CA GLU A 414 20.68 -21.10 38.22
C GLU A 414 21.83 -21.10 37.20
N VAL A 415 22.50 -22.25 37.10
CA VAL A 415 23.44 -22.52 36.00
C VAL A 415 22.62 -22.97 34.79
N VAL A 416 22.89 -22.36 33.64
CA VAL A 416 22.34 -22.81 32.35
C VAL A 416 23.44 -23.44 31.51
N THR A 417 23.07 -24.43 30.71
CA THR A 417 23.97 -25.16 29.82
C THR A 417 23.45 -25.11 28.38
N GLY A 418 24.33 -24.76 27.44
CA GLY A 418 24.09 -24.84 26.00
C GLY A 418 24.32 -26.26 25.48
N THR A 419 23.35 -26.81 24.76
CA THR A 419 23.40 -28.20 24.29
C THR A 419 24.48 -28.42 23.22
N THR A 420 24.70 -27.44 22.34
CA THR A 420 25.62 -27.58 21.20
C THR A 420 27.02 -27.13 21.57
N SER A 421 27.13 -25.98 22.24
CA SER A 421 28.42 -25.40 22.64
C SER A 421 29.01 -26.07 23.88
N SER A 422 28.19 -26.79 24.66
CA SER A 422 28.52 -27.21 26.04
C SER A 422 28.90 -26.04 26.96
N ALA A 423 28.63 -24.79 26.55
CA ALA A 423 28.90 -23.62 27.35
C ALA A 423 28.02 -23.62 28.61
N THR A 424 28.60 -23.21 29.73
CA THR A 424 27.87 -23.01 30.98
C THR A 424 27.99 -21.59 31.46
N GLY A 425 26.97 -21.09 32.15
CA GLY A 425 27.07 -19.83 32.88
C GLY A 425 26.08 -19.76 34.03
N THR A 426 26.47 -19.10 35.10
CA THR A 426 25.59 -18.83 36.25
C THR A 426 24.87 -17.51 36.02
N MET A 427 23.54 -17.55 35.99
CA MET A 427 22.73 -16.36 35.79
C MET A 427 22.74 -15.45 37.02
N SER A 428 22.56 -14.15 36.78
CA SER A 428 22.38 -13.12 37.79
C SER A 428 20.99 -12.49 37.73
N ALA A 429 20.36 -12.50 36.55
CA ALA A 429 19.00 -12.00 36.35
C ALA A 429 18.32 -12.69 35.16
N VAL A 430 16.99 -12.74 35.23
CA VAL A 430 16.11 -13.06 34.10
C VAL A 430 15.31 -11.81 33.79
N ASN A 431 15.37 -11.35 32.55
CA ASN A 431 14.72 -10.14 32.08
C ASN A 431 13.52 -10.50 31.19
N ASN A 432 12.45 -9.73 31.37
CA ASN A 432 11.23 -9.89 30.59
C ASN A 432 11.35 -9.23 29.21
N PRO A 433 10.55 -9.66 28.22
CA PRO A 433 10.39 -8.90 26.98
C PRO A 433 9.69 -7.56 27.28
N GLU A 434 9.67 -6.66 26.31
CA GLU A 434 9.00 -5.36 26.42
C GLU A 434 7.54 -5.45 25.99
N ILE A 435 7.20 -6.39 25.10
CA ILE A 435 5.83 -6.65 24.65
C ILE A 435 5.17 -7.70 25.55
N ALA A 436 3.97 -7.40 26.03
CA ALA A 436 3.12 -8.39 26.70
C ALA A 436 2.63 -9.44 25.70
N TYR A 437 2.84 -10.71 26.01
CA TYR A 437 2.34 -11.82 25.19
C TYR A 437 0.81 -11.79 25.14
N HIS A 438 0.25 -12.06 23.96
CA HIS A 438 -1.20 -12.15 23.75
C HIS A 438 -1.93 -10.83 24.07
N SER A 439 -1.27 -9.69 23.84
CA SER A 439 -1.86 -8.36 23.95
C SER A 439 -1.98 -7.70 22.59
N GLY A 440 -2.97 -6.83 22.41
CA GLY A 440 -3.27 -6.25 21.11
C GLY A 440 -3.86 -7.27 20.13
N ASP A 441 -3.93 -6.88 18.86
CA ASP A 441 -4.50 -7.68 17.78
C ASP A 441 -3.45 -7.90 16.68
N VAL A 442 -3.13 -9.16 16.35
CA VAL A 442 -2.29 -9.44 15.18
C VAL A 442 -3.13 -9.28 13.92
N MET A 443 -2.76 -8.31 13.08
CA MET A 443 -3.54 -7.90 11.90
C MET A 443 -3.00 -8.45 10.59
N TYR A 444 -1.73 -8.81 10.55
CA TYR A 444 -1.08 -9.36 9.37
C TYR A 444 0.05 -10.28 9.79
N VAL A 445 0.22 -11.38 9.07
CA VAL A 445 1.38 -12.27 9.20
C VAL A 445 1.77 -12.82 7.84
N GLU A 446 3.07 -12.79 7.58
CA GLU A 446 3.70 -13.39 6.42
C GLU A 446 4.84 -14.29 6.87
N ASN A 447 4.84 -15.53 6.39
CA ASN A 447 5.99 -16.41 6.46
C ASN A 447 6.80 -16.25 5.17
N ARG A 448 8.12 -16.14 5.30
CA ARG A 448 9.02 -15.91 4.18
C ARG A 448 10.32 -16.72 4.33
N VAL A 449 11.07 -16.79 3.23
CA VAL A 449 12.42 -17.37 3.23
C VAL A 449 13.32 -16.61 4.22
N PRO A 450 14.32 -17.26 4.84
CA PRO A 450 15.15 -16.62 5.85
C PRO A 450 15.87 -15.38 5.33
N ILE A 451 15.86 -14.33 6.15
CA ILE A 451 16.64 -13.12 5.92
C ILE A 451 17.56 -12.94 7.11
N THR A 452 18.87 -13.08 6.87
CA THR A 452 19.91 -12.83 7.87
C THR A 452 20.15 -11.33 7.99
N ARG A 453 20.08 -10.80 9.21
CA ARG A 453 20.34 -9.38 9.48
C ARG A 453 21.82 -9.12 9.72
N ALA A 454 22.34 -8.02 9.19
CA ALA A 454 23.69 -7.54 9.46
C ALA A 454 23.71 -6.08 9.94
N SER A 455 24.82 -5.65 10.53
CA SER A 455 24.95 -4.29 11.07
C SER A 455 25.01 -3.19 10.01
N ASP A 456 25.46 -3.55 8.80
CA ASP A 456 25.59 -2.67 7.63
C ASP A 456 24.41 -2.81 6.66
N GLN A 457 23.37 -3.55 7.06
CA GLN A 457 22.17 -3.77 6.27
C GLN A 457 20.99 -2.96 6.82
N THR A 458 20.15 -2.52 5.88
CA THR A 458 18.86 -1.92 6.14
C THR A 458 17.80 -2.72 5.41
N GLU A 459 16.88 -3.32 6.15
CA GLU A 459 15.76 -4.05 5.60
C GLU A 459 14.53 -3.13 5.47
N ASN A 460 14.04 -2.92 4.25
CA ASN A 460 12.79 -2.18 4.03
C ASN A 460 11.65 -3.17 3.81
N ILE A 461 10.65 -3.11 4.68
CA ILE A 461 9.48 -3.98 4.63
C ILE A 461 8.27 -3.15 4.19
N LYS A 462 7.79 -3.45 2.98
CA LYS A 462 6.61 -2.83 2.38
C LYS A 462 5.44 -3.79 2.46
N LEU A 463 4.44 -3.45 3.27
CA LEU A 463 3.16 -4.13 3.38
C LEU A 463 2.10 -3.33 2.64
N ILE A 464 1.32 -3.98 1.77
CA ILE A 464 0.21 -3.35 1.04
C ILE A 464 -1.09 -3.98 1.53
N VAL A 465 -2.03 -3.12 1.95
CA VAL A 465 -3.37 -3.51 2.38
C VAL A 465 -4.38 -3.00 1.35
N GLU A 466 -5.25 -3.88 0.85
CA GLU A 466 -6.37 -3.56 -0.05
C GLU A 466 -7.68 -3.50 0.76
N PHE A 467 -8.56 -2.55 0.40
CA PHE A 467 -9.87 -2.35 1.05
C PHE A 467 -11.06 -2.47 0.08
#